data_AF-A0A7V3S9X8-F1
#
_entry.id   AF-A0A7V3S9X8-F1
#
_cell.length_a   1.000
_cell.length_b   1.000
_cell.length_c   1.000
_cell.angle_alpha   90.00
_cell.angle_beta   90.00
_cell.angle_gamma   90.00
#
_symmetry.space_group_name_H-M   'P 1'
#
loop_
_entity.id
_entity.type
_entity.pdbx_description
1 polymer ?
#
loop_
_entity_poly.entity_id
_entity_poly.type
_entity_poly.pdbx_seq_one_letter_code
_entity_poly.pdbx_strand_id
1 'polypeptide(L)'
;MDDMMEKMMEGFLGKMSKEEKLEMMGRMMEKFMSDFTPEDKQRMMERMMPRMMEGVNMMEMMPKMMMKMMGEGGGMGMMSGKAGGEGIGMPMMGGMMMQMMPMCLSMMLPRLPKEKRGEFALTLVSTVIEGASGDMSEPERAEFLSKIAAQARR
;
A
#
# COMPACT_ATOMS: atom_id res chain seq x y z
N MET A 1 26.85 -13.66 -34.89
CA MET A 1 27.72 -13.36 -33.74
C MET A 1 26.90 -13.14 -32.48
N ASP A 2 25.70 -12.57 -32.59
CA ASP A 2 24.83 -12.23 -31.46
C ASP A 2 24.33 -13.44 -30.64
N ASP A 3 23.85 -14.49 -31.30
CA ASP A 3 23.31 -15.70 -30.64
C ASP A 3 24.38 -16.49 -29.84
N MET A 4 25.65 -16.43 -30.27
CA MET A 4 26.77 -17.08 -29.55
C MET A 4 27.18 -16.29 -28.31
N MET A 5 27.15 -14.95 -28.38
CA MET A 5 27.38 -14.10 -27.22
C MET A 5 26.23 -14.20 -26.21
N GLU A 6 24.99 -14.28 -26.68
CA GLU A 6 23.81 -14.46 -25.86
C GLU A 6 23.85 -15.78 -25.09
N LYS A 7 24.11 -16.91 -25.76
CA LYS A 7 24.30 -18.22 -25.10
C LYS A 7 25.46 -18.26 -24.12
N MET A 8 26.57 -17.56 -24.41
CA MET A 8 27.69 -17.46 -23.47
C MET A 8 27.32 -16.62 -22.24
N MET A 9 26.60 -15.51 -22.41
CA MET A 9 26.11 -14.68 -21.31
C MET A 9 25.10 -15.44 -20.44
N GLU A 10 24.15 -16.14 -21.05
CA GLU A 10 23.19 -16.98 -20.34
C GLU A 10 23.89 -18.12 -19.56
N GLY A 11 24.88 -18.76 -20.16
CA GLY A 11 25.67 -19.81 -19.50
C GLY A 11 26.56 -19.27 -18.37
N PHE A 12 27.09 -18.06 -18.51
CA PHE A 12 27.90 -17.39 -17.49
C PHE A 12 27.04 -16.93 -16.31
N LEU A 13 25.94 -16.23 -16.60
CA LEU A 13 24.97 -15.81 -15.59
C LEU A 13 24.30 -17.04 -14.96
N GLY A 14 23.97 -18.08 -15.71
CA GLY A 14 23.34 -19.30 -15.20
C GLY A 14 24.15 -20.01 -14.11
N LYS A 15 25.49 -19.84 -14.11
CA LYS A 15 26.40 -20.45 -13.15
C LYS A 15 26.64 -19.61 -11.89
N MET A 16 26.21 -18.35 -11.87
CA MET A 16 26.36 -17.46 -10.72
C MET A 16 25.23 -17.69 -9.70
N SER A 17 25.58 -17.57 -8.43
CA SER A 17 24.60 -17.54 -7.34
C SER A 17 23.73 -16.28 -7.42
N LYS A 18 22.57 -16.30 -6.74
CA LYS A 18 21.68 -15.13 -6.70
C LYS A 18 22.37 -13.90 -6.11
N GLU A 19 23.22 -14.11 -5.10
CA GLU A 19 23.95 -13.05 -4.41
C GLU A 19 24.97 -12.39 -5.35
N GLU A 20 25.74 -13.19 -6.10
CA GLU A 20 26.71 -12.68 -7.07
C GLU A 20 26.05 -11.92 -8.23
N LYS A 21 24.86 -12.38 -8.68
CA LYS A 21 24.07 -11.65 -9.68
C LYS A 21 23.61 -10.30 -9.17
N LEU A 22 23.09 -10.24 -7.94
CA LEU A 22 22.61 -9.00 -7.34
C LEU A 22 23.76 -8.02 -7.11
N GLU A 23 24.92 -8.50 -6.67
CA GLU A 23 26.12 -7.69 -6.49
C GLU A 23 26.67 -7.18 -7.84
N MET A 24 26.67 -8.02 -8.87
CA MET A 24 27.06 -7.63 -10.23
C MET A 24 26.10 -6.57 -10.80
N MET A 25 24.79 -6.76 -10.63
CA MET A 25 23.78 -5.78 -11.04
C MET A 25 23.92 -4.47 -10.27
N GLY A 26 24.19 -4.53 -8.96
CA GLY A 26 24.42 -3.35 -8.12
C GLY A 26 25.65 -2.56 -8.58
N ARG A 27 26.78 -3.22 -8.80
CA ARG A 27 28.01 -2.58 -9.30
C ARG A 27 27.83 -2.01 -10.70
N MET A 28 27.13 -2.72 -11.58
CA MET A 28 26.85 -2.25 -12.94
C MET A 28 25.91 -1.04 -12.94
N MET A 29 24.91 -1.04 -12.05
CA MET A 29 23.97 0.06 -11.87
C MET A 29 24.66 1.28 -11.25
N GLU A 30 25.51 1.12 -10.24
CA GLU A 30 26.29 2.21 -9.66
C GLU A 30 27.22 2.85 -10.70
N LYS A 31 27.92 2.03 -11.48
CA LYS A 31 28.83 2.52 -12.53
C LYS A 31 28.09 3.15 -13.70
N PHE A 32 26.92 2.64 -14.05
CA PHE A 32 26.06 3.26 -15.05
C PHE A 32 25.50 4.59 -14.51
N MET A 33 25.19 4.68 -13.22
CA MET A 33 24.64 5.86 -12.56
C MET A 33 25.68 6.89 -12.12
N SER A 34 26.97 6.55 -12.06
CA SER A 34 28.04 7.50 -11.75
C SER A 34 28.28 8.49 -12.87
N ASP A 35 27.93 8.13 -14.10
CA ASP A 35 28.13 8.95 -15.29
C ASP A 35 26.97 9.95 -15.52
N PHE A 36 25.92 9.89 -14.70
CA PHE A 36 24.75 10.76 -14.78
C PHE A 36 24.70 11.77 -13.65
N THR A 37 24.44 13.03 -13.99
CA THR A 37 24.12 14.08 -13.01
C THR A 37 22.75 13.80 -12.35
N PRO A 38 22.46 14.37 -11.17
CA PRO A 38 21.14 14.28 -10.55
C PRO A 38 20.01 14.70 -11.50
N GLU A 39 20.25 15.71 -12.34
CA GLU A 39 19.31 16.21 -13.34
C GLU A 39 19.10 15.19 -14.48
N ASP A 40 20.15 14.48 -14.89
CA ASP A 40 20.03 13.41 -15.88
C ASP A 40 19.27 12.20 -15.32
N LYS A 41 19.50 11.86 -14.05
CA LYS A 41 18.74 10.80 -13.36
C LYS A 41 17.26 11.17 -13.27
N GLN A 42 16.95 12.42 -12.96
CA GLN A 42 15.57 12.90 -12.89
C GLN A 42 14.90 12.86 -14.27
N ARG A 43 15.54 13.38 -15.32
CA ARG A 43 15.03 13.30 -16.70
C ARG A 43 14.85 11.86 -17.18
N MET A 44 15.75 10.97 -16.79
CA MET A 44 15.65 9.55 -17.09
C MET A 44 14.47 8.90 -16.37
N MET A 45 14.27 9.19 -15.07
CA MET A 45 13.09 8.73 -14.32
C MET A 45 11.79 9.26 -14.93
N GLU A 46 11.73 10.54 -15.30
CA GLU A 46 10.58 11.17 -15.94
C GLU A 46 10.27 10.58 -17.33
N ARG A 47 11.28 10.15 -18.09
CA ARG A 47 11.07 9.45 -19.37
C ARG A 47 10.73 7.97 -19.23
N MET A 48 11.26 7.30 -18.20
CA MET A 48 11.01 5.89 -17.96
C MET A 48 9.68 5.63 -17.27
N MET A 49 9.20 6.53 -16.39
CA MET A 49 7.91 6.37 -15.69
C MET A 49 6.74 6.17 -16.66
N PRO A 50 6.53 7.03 -17.69
CA PRO A 50 5.46 6.83 -18.66
C PRO A 50 5.62 5.53 -19.44
N ARG A 51 6.85 5.16 -19.84
CA ARG A 51 7.11 3.90 -20.55
C ARG A 51 6.92 2.65 -19.69
N MET A 52 7.15 2.74 -18.38
CA MET A 52 6.81 1.70 -17.42
C MET A 52 5.29 1.61 -17.18
N MET A 53 4.57 2.72 -17.37
CA MET A 53 3.11 2.75 -17.32
C MET A 53 2.45 2.41 -18.66
N GLU A 54 3.16 2.55 -19.78
CA GLU A 54 2.74 2.10 -21.11
C GLU A 54 2.78 0.57 -21.18
N GLY A 55 1.61 -0.05 -21.13
CA GLY A 55 1.44 -1.51 -21.12
C GLY A 55 1.07 -2.09 -19.76
N VAL A 56 1.05 -1.27 -18.70
CA VAL A 56 0.52 -1.65 -17.39
C VAL A 56 -0.90 -1.14 -17.26
N ASN A 57 -1.88 -2.05 -17.27
CA ASN A 57 -3.25 -1.71 -16.94
C ASN A 57 -3.32 -1.36 -15.44
N MET A 58 -3.15 -0.07 -15.12
CA MET A 58 -3.14 0.42 -13.73
C MET A 58 -4.40 0.03 -12.95
N MET A 59 -5.53 -0.18 -13.65
CA MET A 59 -6.81 -0.60 -13.07
C MET A 59 -6.78 -2.06 -12.57
N GLU A 60 -6.02 -2.95 -13.21
CA GLU A 60 -5.84 -4.34 -12.76
C GLU A 60 -4.69 -4.53 -11.78
N MET A 61 -3.65 -3.68 -11.87
CA MET A 61 -2.44 -3.86 -11.08
C MET A 61 -2.61 -3.33 -9.65
N MET A 62 -3.34 -2.21 -9.45
CA MET A 62 -3.59 -1.65 -8.11
C MET A 62 -4.23 -2.66 -7.16
N PRO A 63 -5.33 -3.35 -7.55
CA PRO A 63 -5.94 -4.36 -6.69
C PRO A 63 -5.01 -5.54 -6.40
N LYS A 64 -4.27 -6.03 -7.40
CA LYS A 64 -3.33 -7.15 -7.25
C LYS A 64 -2.15 -6.80 -6.34
N MET A 65 -1.65 -5.57 -6.42
CA MET A 65 -0.54 -5.09 -5.59
C MET A 65 -0.99 -4.87 -4.14
N MET A 66 -2.19 -4.32 -3.91
CA MET A 66 -2.81 -4.27 -2.58
C MET A 66 -3.06 -5.66 -2.00
N MET A 67 -3.57 -6.59 -2.82
CA MET A 67 -3.84 -7.96 -2.39
C MET A 67 -2.56 -8.75 -2.07
N LYS A 68 -1.44 -8.46 -2.76
CA LYS A 68 -0.12 -9.05 -2.47
C LYS A 68 0.60 -8.38 -1.29
N MET A 69 0.29 -7.12 -0.98
CA MET A 69 0.78 -6.46 0.24
C MET A 69 0.00 -6.87 1.49
N MET A 70 -1.29 -7.19 1.36
CA MET A 70 -2.14 -7.68 2.46
C MET A 70 -2.21 -9.21 2.54
N GLY A 71 -1.90 -9.93 1.47
CA GLY A 71 -1.98 -11.38 1.38
C GLY A 71 -0.59 -12.01 1.29
N GLU A 72 -0.32 -12.89 2.25
CA GLU A 72 0.84 -13.78 2.32
C GLU A 72 2.21 -13.06 2.38
N GLY A 73 2.45 -12.44 3.55
CA GLY A 73 3.79 -12.35 4.15
C GLY A 73 4.86 -11.63 3.32
N GLY A 74 4.99 -10.30 3.50
CA GLY A 74 6.23 -9.62 3.12
C GLY A 74 6.07 -8.13 2.82
N GLY A 75 6.17 -7.30 3.84
CA GLY A 75 6.21 -5.84 3.66
C GLY A 75 6.42 -5.02 4.92
N MET A 76 6.41 -5.64 6.11
CA MET A 76 6.64 -4.96 7.39
C MET A 76 8.11 -4.85 7.81
N GLY A 77 9.06 -5.36 7.01
CA GLY A 77 10.47 -5.51 7.40
C GLY A 77 11.43 -4.36 7.06
N MET A 78 11.00 -3.29 6.37
CA MET A 78 11.93 -2.24 5.87
C MET A 78 11.76 -0.85 6.52
N MET A 79 11.05 -0.73 7.65
CA MET A 79 10.92 0.53 8.39
C MET A 79 11.72 0.58 9.70
N SER A 80 12.80 -0.19 9.81
CA SER A 80 13.82 -0.02 10.87
C SER A 80 15.08 0.60 10.27
N GLY A 81 14.99 1.87 9.87
CA GLY A 81 16.14 2.57 9.32
C GLY A 81 15.93 4.07 9.23
N LYS A 82 16.35 4.78 10.28
CA LYS A 82 16.51 6.25 10.40
C LYS A 82 15.23 7.07 10.55
N ALA A 83 14.92 7.30 11.82
CA ALA A 83 14.28 8.52 12.31
C ALA A 83 15.04 9.76 11.81
N GLY A 84 14.30 10.75 11.31
CA GLY A 84 14.85 12.07 10.95
C GLY A 84 14.31 12.60 9.63
N GLY A 85 13.00 12.81 9.54
CA GLY A 85 12.38 13.48 8.41
C GLY A 85 10.89 13.64 8.66
N GLU A 86 10.43 14.87 8.81
CA GLU A 86 9.04 15.22 9.04
C GLU A 86 8.12 14.46 8.07
N GLY A 87 7.15 13.74 8.65
CA GLY A 87 6.32 12.74 7.97
C GLY A 87 5.36 13.35 6.95
N ILE A 88 5.86 13.65 5.76
CA ILE A 88 5.04 13.90 4.57
C ILE A 88 4.71 12.52 3.96
N GLY A 89 3.74 11.80 4.54
CA GLY A 89 3.38 10.46 4.02
C GLY A 89 2.33 9.64 4.75
N MET A 90 1.72 10.14 5.84
CA MET A 90 0.71 9.40 6.61
C MET A 90 -0.76 9.87 6.49
N PRO A 91 -1.10 11.13 6.13
CA PRO A 91 -2.52 11.56 6.09
C PRO A 91 -3.36 10.87 5.02
N MET A 92 -2.77 10.58 3.85
CA MET A 92 -3.50 9.98 2.73
C MET A 92 -3.98 8.55 3.01
N MET A 93 -3.18 7.75 3.74
CA MET A 93 -3.57 6.37 4.09
C MET A 93 -4.73 6.34 5.08
N GLY A 94 -4.72 7.23 6.07
CA GLY A 94 -5.83 7.36 7.04
C GLY A 94 -7.13 7.81 6.38
N GLY A 95 -7.06 8.84 5.52
CA GLY A 95 -8.22 9.31 4.76
C GLY A 95 -8.77 8.24 3.81
N MET A 96 -7.90 7.48 3.16
CA MET A 96 -8.31 6.37 2.29
C MET A 96 -9.03 5.26 3.07
N MET A 97 -8.52 4.87 4.25
CA MET A 97 -9.20 3.87 5.10
C MET A 97 -10.58 4.33 5.57
N MET A 98 -10.73 5.60 5.95
CA MET A 98 -12.02 6.17 6.35
C MET A 98 -13.06 6.17 5.23
N GLN A 99 -12.65 6.24 3.97
CA GLN A 99 -13.55 6.16 2.81
C GLN A 99 -13.85 4.72 2.38
N MET A 100 -12.87 3.83 2.49
CA MET A 100 -13.00 2.43 2.07
C MET A 100 -13.90 1.62 3.01
N MET A 101 -13.80 1.82 4.33
CA MET A 101 -14.55 1.03 5.31
C MET A 101 -16.07 1.13 5.11
N PRO A 102 -16.69 2.32 4.92
CA PRO A 102 -18.11 2.43 4.60
C PRO A 102 -18.50 1.71 3.30
N MET A 103 -17.65 1.75 2.27
CA MET A 103 -17.90 1.05 1.00
C MET A 103 -17.90 -0.47 1.18
N CYS A 104 -16.96 -1.02 1.95
CA CYS A 104 -16.94 -2.46 2.24
C CYS A 104 -18.23 -2.91 2.97
N LEU A 105 -18.69 -2.12 3.93
CA LEU A 105 -19.92 -2.40 4.68
C LEU A 105 -21.16 -2.32 3.79
N SER A 106 -21.25 -1.35 2.88
CA SER A 106 -22.40 -1.22 1.96
C SER A 106 -22.52 -2.40 0.99
N MET A 107 -21.40 -3.01 0.61
CA MET A 107 -21.38 -4.22 -0.22
C MET A 107 -21.68 -5.50 0.57
N MET A 108 -21.23 -5.57 1.82
CA MET A 108 -21.35 -6.77 2.67
C MET A 108 -22.70 -6.91 3.36
N LEU A 109 -23.24 -5.83 3.94
CA LEU A 109 -24.48 -5.83 4.72
C LEU A 109 -25.70 -6.41 3.96
N PRO A 110 -25.89 -6.16 2.65
CA PRO A 110 -26.97 -6.77 1.89
C PRO A 110 -26.86 -8.29 1.73
N ARG A 111 -25.64 -8.85 1.84
CA ARG A 111 -25.37 -10.29 1.71
C ARG A 111 -25.54 -11.04 3.03
N LEU A 112 -25.56 -10.32 4.16
CA LEU A 112 -25.84 -10.90 5.46
C LEU A 112 -27.32 -11.32 5.58
N PRO A 113 -27.63 -12.45 6.24
CA PRO A 113 -29.01 -12.83 6.57
C PRO A 113 -29.69 -11.72 7.37
N LYS A 114 -30.96 -11.41 7.06
CA LYS A 114 -31.68 -10.25 7.61
C LYS A 114 -31.69 -10.24 9.14
N GLU A 115 -31.94 -11.41 9.71
CA GLU A 115 -31.97 -11.70 11.15
C GLU A 115 -30.64 -11.41 11.85
N LYS A 116 -29.49 -11.50 11.16
CA LYS A 116 -28.17 -11.22 11.74
C LYS A 116 -27.72 -9.77 11.58
N ARG A 117 -28.38 -8.97 10.73
CA ARG A 117 -27.95 -7.60 10.43
C ARG A 117 -28.03 -6.69 11.66
N GLY A 118 -29.08 -6.86 12.47
CA GLY A 118 -29.27 -6.05 13.68
C GLY A 118 -28.15 -6.26 14.70
N GLU A 119 -27.85 -7.52 15.01
CA GLU A 119 -26.75 -7.90 15.91
C GLU A 119 -25.41 -7.38 15.39
N PHE A 120 -25.10 -7.63 14.10
CA PHE A 120 -23.86 -7.17 13.50
C PHE A 120 -23.72 -5.64 13.55
N ALA A 121 -24.78 -4.90 13.22
CA ALA A 121 -24.77 -3.44 13.27
C ALA A 121 -24.55 -2.91 14.69
N LEU A 122 -25.17 -3.54 15.70
CA LEU A 122 -24.96 -3.19 17.10
C LEU A 122 -23.51 -3.42 17.52
N THR A 123 -22.93 -4.59 17.21
CA THR A 123 -21.52 -4.87 17.53
C THR A 123 -20.59 -3.84 16.89
N LEU A 124 -20.80 -3.55 15.60
CA LEU A 124 -19.97 -2.60 14.87
C LEU A 124 -20.04 -1.19 15.47
N VAL A 125 -21.25 -0.69 15.72
CA VAL A 125 -21.46 0.65 16.29
C VAL A 125 -20.87 0.75 17.70
N SER A 126 -21.06 -0.28 18.55
CA SER A 126 -20.46 -0.31 19.88
C SER A 126 -18.94 -0.26 19.84
N THR A 127 -18.29 -1.09 19.01
CA THR A 127 -16.82 -1.08 18.87
C THR A 127 -16.29 0.27 18.38
N VAL A 128 -16.96 0.88 17.39
CA VAL A 128 -16.57 2.19 16.87
C VAL A 128 -16.72 3.27 17.94
N ILE A 129 -17.82 3.27 18.69
CA ILE A 129 -18.07 4.23 19.77
C ILE A 129 -17.03 4.09 20.88
N GLU A 130 -16.77 2.88 21.35
CA GLU A 130 -15.79 2.62 22.41
C GLU A 130 -14.40 3.08 22.02
N GLY A 131 -13.97 2.79 20.78
CA GLY A 131 -12.68 3.23 20.27
C GLY A 131 -12.61 4.75 20.05
N ALA A 132 -13.70 5.37 19.61
CA ALA A 132 -13.74 6.80 19.29
C ALA A 132 -13.93 7.70 20.51
N SER A 133 -14.44 7.17 21.63
CA SER A 133 -14.71 7.96 22.85
C SER A 133 -13.90 7.52 24.06
N GLY A 134 -12.85 6.71 23.89
CA GLY A 134 -12.10 6.12 25.00
C GLY A 134 -11.30 7.12 25.84
N ASP A 135 -10.98 8.28 25.27
CA ASP A 135 -10.23 9.38 25.88
C ASP A 135 -11.10 10.59 26.26
N MET A 136 -12.41 10.52 26.01
CA MET A 136 -13.36 11.60 26.30
C MET A 136 -13.81 11.59 27.76
N SER A 137 -14.12 12.77 28.29
CA SER A 137 -14.85 12.89 29.55
C SER A 137 -16.31 12.45 29.39
N GLU A 138 -16.97 12.06 30.49
CA GLU A 138 -18.39 11.69 30.50
C GLU A 138 -19.33 12.71 29.80
N PRO A 139 -19.25 14.03 30.04
CA PRO A 139 -20.10 14.99 29.33
C PRO A 139 -19.80 15.09 27.83
N GLU A 140 -18.52 15.02 27.43
CA GLU A 140 -18.13 15.03 26.02
C GLU A 140 -18.60 13.76 25.30
N ARG A 141 -18.47 12.61 25.96
CA ARG A 141 -18.96 11.33 25.47
C ARG A 141 -20.48 11.34 25.31
N ALA A 142 -21.22 11.91 26.27
CA ALA A 142 -22.68 12.03 26.19
C ALA A 142 -23.11 12.91 24.99
N GLU A 143 -22.43 14.03 24.76
CA GLU A 143 -22.70 14.89 23.60
C GLU A 143 -22.37 14.19 22.27
N PHE A 144 -21.22 13.49 22.22
CA PHE A 144 -20.80 12.69 21.08
C PHE A 144 -21.84 11.62 20.70
N LEU A 145 -22.31 10.85 21.69
CA LEU A 145 -23.35 9.83 21.49
C LEU A 145 -24.67 10.44 21.02
N SER A 146 -25.07 11.57 21.59
CA SER A 146 -26.29 12.29 21.19
C SER A 146 -26.26 12.67 19.70
N LYS A 147 -25.12 13.17 19.21
CA LYS A 147 -24.93 13.51 17.78
C LYS A 147 -25.04 12.28 16.87
N ILE A 148 -24.44 11.15 17.26
CA ILE A 148 -24.53 9.89 16.51
C ILE A 148 -25.97 9.40 16.45
N ALA A 149 -26.65 9.35 17.61
CA ALA A 149 -28.03 8.88 17.70
C ALA A 149 -28.99 9.74 16.86
N ALA A 150 -28.77 11.05 16.79
CA ALA A 150 -29.55 11.96 15.95
C ALA A 150 -29.36 11.69 14.45
N GLN A 151 -28.14 11.32 14.02
CA GLN A 151 -27.88 10.99 12.61
C GLN A 151 -28.37 9.59 12.22
N ALA A 152 -28.28 8.61 13.12
CA ALA A 152 -28.70 7.23 12.85
C ALA A 152 -30.21 7.06 12.60
N ARG A 153 -31.02 8.09 12.89
CA ARG A 153 -32.48 8.12 12.67
C ARG A 153 -32.88 8.70 11.30
N ARG A 154 -31.93 9.13 10.48
CA ARG A 154 -32.16 9.63 9.12
C ARG A 154 -32.24 8.49 8.11
#